data_AF-A0A917P134-F1
#
_entry.id   AF-A0A917P134-F1
#
_cell.length_a   1.000
_cell.length_b   1.000
_cell.length_c   1.000
_cell.angle_alpha   90.00
_cell.angle_beta   90.00
_cell.angle_gamma   90.00
#
_symmetry.space_group_name_H-M   'P 1'
#
loop_
_entity.id
_entity.type
_entity.pdbx_description
1 polymer ?
#
loop_
_entity_poly.entity_id
_entity_poly.type
_entity_poly.pdbx_seq_one_letter_code
_entity_poly.pdbx_strand_id
1 'polypeptide(L)'
;MTVMPSLAHDRYCDEIARQVAQLRAVVISGTDLGATVPTCPDWSLEDLVRHMGGALRWVDTLVRTRAEEEIPEERVPLHDCAGKRGDAGALDAWLAETGELAWPRCGRPARMPGCGAGGATPARDSGPAE
;
A
#
# COMPACT_ATOMS: atom_id res chain seq x y z
N MET A 1 -27.46 21.66 3.06
CA MET A 1 -26.26 20.83 2.81
C MET A 1 -25.33 21.66 1.94
N THR A 2 -24.26 22.20 2.51
CA THR A 2 -23.26 22.95 1.74
C THR A 2 -22.54 21.97 0.83
N VAL A 3 -22.70 22.11 -0.49
CA VAL A 3 -21.86 21.41 -1.46
C VAL A 3 -20.46 21.99 -1.31
N MET A 4 -19.50 21.18 -0.89
CA MET A 4 -18.10 21.56 -1.03
C MET A 4 -17.79 21.58 -2.53
N PRO A 5 -17.30 22.71 -3.09
CA PRO A 5 -16.90 22.73 -4.48
C PRO A 5 -15.81 21.69 -4.70
N SER A 6 -16.01 20.81 -5.70
CA SER A 6 -14.99 19.85 -6.08
C SER A 6 -13.76 20.58 -6.60
N LEU A 7 -12.57 20.17 -6.15
CA LEU A 7 -11.32 20.67 -6.72
C LEU A 7 -11.12 20.06 -8.11
N ALA A 8 -10.24 20.67 -8.90
CA ALA A 8 -9.78 20.05 -10.13
C ALA A 8 -9.14 18.68 -9.82
N HIS A 9 -9.43 17.69 -10.66
CA HIS A 9 -8.90 16.33 -10.57
C HIS A 9 -7.38 16.31 -10.32
N ASP A 10 -6.61 17.03 -11.12
CA ASP A 10 -5.14 17.05 -11.00
C ASP A 10 -4.69 17.58 -9.64
N ARG A 11 -5.45 18.50 -9.03
CA ARG A 11 -5.16 19.00 -7.69
C ARG A 11 -5.30 17.93 -6.61
N TYR A 12 -6.31 17.05 -6.71
CA TYR A 12 -6.43 15.92 -5.79
C TYR A 12 -5.24 14.97 -5.91
N CYS A 13 -4.75 14.79 -7.11
CA CYS A 13 -3.74 13.78 -7.39
C CYS A 13 -2.35 14.27 -7.00
N ASP A 14 -2.07 15.54 -7.24
CA ASP A 14 -0.90 16.21 -6.67
C ASP A 14 -0.91 16.13 -5.15
N GLU A 15 -2.07 16.30 -4.52
CA GLU A 15 -2.19 16.23 -3.07
C GLU A 15 -1.98 14.81 -2.53
N ILE A 16 -2.54 13.78 -3.17
CA ILE A 16 -2.29 12.37 -2.82
C ILE A 16 -0.80 12.06 -2.94
N ALA A 17 -0.16 12.41 -4.06
CA ALA A 17 1.27 12.19 -4.26
C ALA A 17 2.12 12.90 -3.19
N ARG A 18 1.76 14.14 -2.86
CA ARG A 18 2.43 14.93 -1.81
C ARG A 18 2.29 14.29 -0.43
N GLN A 19 1.10 13.80 -0.08
CA GLN A 19 0.84 13.15 1.22
C GLN A 19 1.55 11.81 1.33
N VAL A 20 1.58 11.01 0.26
CA VAL A 20 2.38 9.77 0.20
C VAL A 20 3.86 10.07 0.39
N ALA A 21 4.39 11.11 -0.27
CA ALA A 21 5.78 11.52 -0.08
C ALA A 21 6.10 11.96 1.36
N GLN A 22 5.17 12.65 2.03
CA GLN A 22 5.33 13.02 3.44
C GLN A 22 5.31 11.80 4.37
N LEU A 23 4.40 10.87 4.14
CA LEU A 23 4.33 9.63 4.93
C LEU A 23 5.63 8.82 4.78
N ARG A 24 6.13 8.69 3.55
CA ARG A 24 7.42 8.06 3.24
C ARG A 24 8.58 8.72 3.98
N ALA A 25 8.64 10.05 3.98
CA ALA A 25 9.67 10.79 4.71
C ALA A 25 9.67 10.47 6.21
N VAL A 26 8.50 10.27 6.83
CA VAL A 26 8.41 9.84 8.24
C VAL A 26 8.97 8.43 8.42
N VAL A 27 8.61 7.48 7.55
CA VAL A 27 9.08 6.08 7.62
C VAL A 27 10.61 5.99 7.61
N ILE A 28 11.28 6.77 6.74
CA ILE A 28 12.73 6.73 6.61
C ILE A 28 13.48 7.69 7.54
N SER A 29 12.76 8.47 8.35
CA SER A 29 13.37 9.44 9.30
C SER A 29 14.05 8.78 10.51
N GLY A 30 13.88 7.46 10.69
CA GLY A 30 14.31 6.74 11.88
C GLY A 30 13.30 6.81 13.03
N THR A 31 12.06 7.21 12.74
CA THR A 31 10.95 7.13 13.70
C THR A 31 10.70 5.67 14.10
N ASP A 32 10.37 5.43 15.37
CA ASP A 32 9.99 4.11 15.84
C ASP A 32 8.72 3.61 15.15
N LEU A 33 8.88 2.60 14.30
CA LEU A 33 7.78 1.96 13.57
C LEU A 33 6.81 1.23 14.51
N GLY A 34 7.24 0.87 15.71
CA GLY A 34 6.40 0.28 16.76
C GLY A 34 5.59 1.30 17.55
N ALA A 35 5.81 2.61 17.34
CA ALA A 35 5.12 3.65 18.09
C ALA A 35 3.60 3.58 17.87
N THR A 36 2.85 3.64 18.96
CA THR A 36 1.38 3.61 18.92
C THR A 36 0.80 4.83 18.22
N VAL A 37 -0.21 4.63 17.37
CA VAL A 37 -0.94 5.71 16.72
C VAL A 37 -1.97 6.30 17.70
N PRO A 38 -1.93 7.62 18.01
CA PRO A 38 -2.79 8.19 19.06
C PRO A 38 -4.29 8.03 18.86
N THR A 39 -4.76 8.02 17.60
CA THR A 39 -6.18 7.87 17.26
C THR A 39 -6.61 6.41 17.10
N CYS A 40 -5.65 5.49 16.97
CA CYS A 40 -5.85 4.06 16.76
C CYS A 40 -4.87 3.32 17.69
N PRO A 41 -5.16 3.24 19.00
CA PRO A 41 -4.18 2.82 20.00
C PRO A 41 -3.74 1.35 19.87
N ASP A 42 -4.48 0.54 19.13
CA ASP A 42 -4.12 -0.85 18.82
C ASP A 42 -3.15 -0.97 17.65
N TRP A 43 -2.85 0.13 16.96
CA TRP A 43 -2.01 0.15 15.77
C TRP A 43 -0.66 0.77 16.07
N SER A 44 0.38 0.13 15.53
CA SER A 44 1.70 0.75 15.38
C SER A 44 1.73 1.71 14.19
N LEU A 45 2.73 2.58 14.12
CA LEU A 45 3.00 3.41 12.95
C LEU A 45 3.16 2.55 11.69
N GLU A 46 3.81 1.39 11.81
CA GLU A 46 3.91 0.44 10.70
C GLU A 46 2.54 -0.08 10.24
N ASP A 47 1.62 -0.39 11.16
CA ASP A 47 0.27 -0.83 10.81
C ASP A 47 -0.49 0.24 10.04
N LEU A 48 -0.40 1.50 10.48
CA LEU A 48 -0.99 2.63 9.77
C LEU A 48 -0.42 2.76 8.36
N VAL A 49 0.90 2.67 8.21
CA VAL A 49 1.56 2.81 6.91
C VAL A 49 1.16 1.68 5.97
N ARG A 50 1.13 0.44 6.46
CA ARG A 50 0.65 -0.74 5.70
C ARG A 50 -0.82 -0.58 5.30
N HIS A 51 -1.67 -0.13 6.21
CA HIS A 51 -3.07 0.12 5.91
C HIS A 51 -3.24 1.18 4.81
N MET A 52 -2.52 2.30 4.91
CA MET A 52 -2.60 3.37 3.91
C MET A 52 -2.11 2.94 2.53
N GLY A 53 -1.01 2.18 2.46
CA GLY A 53 -0.53 1.66 1.18
C GLY A 53 -1.48 0.62 0.57
N GLY A 54 -2.09 -0.23 1.39
CA GLY A 54 -3.11 -1.19 0.96
C GLY A 54 -4.35 -0.50 0.42
N ALA A 55 -4.87 0.49 1.16
CA ALA A 55 -6.03 1.29 0.77
C ALA A 55 -5.82 2.02 -0.57
N LEU A 56 -4.64 2.60 -0.79
CA LEU A 56 -4.32 3.26 -2.06
C LEU A 56 -4.28 2.27 -3.25
N ARG A 57 -3.78 1.05 -3.05
CA ARG A 57 -3.80 -0.01 -4.07
C ARG A 57 -5.21 -0.53 -4.33
N TRP A 58 -6.01 -0.66 -3.28
CA TRP A 58 -7.41 -1.04 -3.39
C TRP A 58 -8.21 -0.01 -4.18
N VAL A 59 -8.05 1.29 -3.87
CA VAL A 59 -8.67 2.39 -4.62
C VAL A 59 -8.22 2.42 -6.08
N ASP A 60 -6.92 2.26 -6.36
CA ASP A 60 -6.42 2.14 -7.74
C ASP A 60 -7.11 1.00 -8.50
N THR A 61 -7.23 -0.17 -7.84
CA THR A 61 -7.88 -1.34 -8.42
C THR A 61 -9.35 -1.07 -8.73
N LEU A 62 -10.11 -0.52 -7.76
CA LEU A 62 -11.52 -0.15 -7.95
C LEU A 62 -11.71 0.79 -9.14
N VAL A 63 -10.91 1.86 -9.22
CA VAL A 63 -11.02 2.87 -10.28
C VAL A 63 -10.62 2.30 -11.64
N ARG A 64 -9.54 1.54 -11.73
CA ARG A 64 -9.04 0.95 -12.98
C ARG A 64 -10.01 -0.07 -13.57
N THR A 65 -10.60 -0.90 -12.73
CA THR A 65 -11.56 -1.92 -13.16
C THR A 65 -12.98 -1.38 -13.33
N ARG A 66 -13.24 -0.13 -12.87
CA ARG A 66 -14.58 0.46 -12.76
C ARG A 66 -15.51 -0.47 -11.98
N ALA A 67 -15.03 -0.95 -10.85
CA ALA A 67 -15.77 -1.89 -10.02
C ALA A 67 -17.11 -1.27 -9.59
N GLU A 68 -18.20 -2.00 -9.83
CA GLU A 68 -19.54 -1.64 -9.35
C GLU A 68 -19.81 -2.19 -7.95
N GLU A 69 -18.99 -3.16 -7.53
CA GLU A 69 -19.03 -3.80 -6.22
C GLU A 69 -17.67 -3.71 -5.54
N GLU A 70 -17.64 -3.95 -4.24
CA GLU A 70 -16.41 -3.99 -3.46
C GLU A 70 -15.49 -5.12 -3.93
N ILE A 71 -14.18 -4.84 -3.98
CA ILE A 71 -13.15 -5.83 -4.33
C ILE A 71 -12.49 -6.30 -3.03
N PRO A 72 -12.56 -7.59 -2.68
CA PRO A 72 -11.84 -8.13 -1.52
C PRO A 72 -10.34 -7.83 -1.61
N GLU A 73 -9.72 -7.47 -0.48
CA GLU A 73 -8.31 -7.08 -0.39
C GLU A 73 -7.37 -8.15 -0.96
N GLU A 74 -7.71 -9.44 -0.85
CA GLU A 74 -6.90 -10.55 -1.38
C GLU A 74 -6.83 -10.57 -2.91
N ARG A 75 -7.76 -9.87 -3.57
CA ARG A 75 -7.77 -9.71 -5.03
C ARG A 75 -7.04 -8.44 -5.48
N VAL A 76 -6.59 -7.59 -4.56
CA VAL A 76 -5.84 -6.38 -4.87
C VAL A 76 -4.37 -6.73 -5.11
N PRO A 77 -3.82 -6.44 -6.30
CA PRO A 77 -2.42 -6.74 -6.59
C PRO A 77 -1.46 -6.09 -5.60
N LEU A 78 -0.60 -6.92 -4.99
CA LEU A 78 0.47 -6.49 -4.09
C LEU A 78 -0.02 -5.74 -2.83
N HIS A 79 -1.26 -5.97 -2.41
CA HIS A 79 -1.88 -5.35 -1.22
C HIS A 79 -1.01 -5.48 0.03
N ASP A 80 -0.51 -6.69 0.32
CA ASP A 80 0.28 -6.97 1.53
C ASP A 80 1.79 -7.11 1.28
N CYS A 81 2.28 -6.63 0.13
CA CYS A 81 3.67 -6.79 -0.30
C CYS A 81 4.64 -5.74 0.29
N ALA A 82 4.33 -5.20 1.46
CA ALA A 82 5.13 -4.18 2.15
C ALA A 82 6.43 -4.70 2.81
N GLY A 83 6.84 -5.93 2.48
CA GLY A 83 8.03 -6.56 3.05
C GLY A 83 7.87 -6.98 4.52
N LYS A 84 8.97 -7.39 5.13
CA LYS A 84 9.02 -7.87 6.53
C LYS A 84 8.74 -6.73 7.51
N ARG A 85 8.07 -7.04 8.63
CA ARG A 85 7.88 -6.05 9.71
C ARG A 85 9.20 -5.53 10.28
N GLY A 86 9.23 -4.22 10.56
CA GLY A 86 10.42 -3.49 10.99
C GLY A 86 11.42 -3.15 9.86
N ASP A 87 11.16 -3.54 8.61
CA ASP A 87 11.99 -3.14 7.47
C ASP A 87 11.48 -1.82 6.87
N ALA A 88 11.97 -0.70 7.42
CA ALA A 88 11.60 0.64 6.95
C ALA A 88 11.95 0.86 5.46
N GLY A 89 13.01 0.24 4.96
CA GLY A 89 13.44 0.38 3.56
C GLY A 89 12.49 -0.33 2.60
N ALA A 90 12.07 -1.55 2.95
CA ALA A 90 11.06 -2.27 2.17
C ALA A 90 9.69 -1.56 2.23
N LEU A 91 9.32 -1.03 3.39
CA LEU A 91 8.08 -0.29 3.58
C LEU A 91 8.05 1.01 2.74
N ASP A 92 9.15 1.76 2.71
CA ASP A 92 9.31 2.95 1.86
C ASP A 92 9.23 2.62 0.37
N ALA A 93 9.95 1.59 -0.08
CA ALA A 93 9.96 1.19 -1.48
C ALA A 93 8.56 0.78 -1.96
N TRP A 94 7.84 0.02 -1.15
CA TRP A 94 6.47 -0.40 -1.45
C TRP A 94 5.49 0.79 -1.50
N LEU A 95 5.60 1.75 -0.58
CA LEU A 95 4.82 3.00 -0.62
C LEU A 95 5.15 3.86 -1.84
N ALA A 96 6.43 3.91 -2.24
CA ALA A 96 6.85 4.61 -3.45
C ALA A 96 6.14 4.05 -4.68
N GLU A 97 6.15 2.73 -4.83
CA GLU A 97 5.45 2.06 -5.93
C GLU A 97 3.93 2.28 -5.87
N THR A 98 3.33 2.26 -4.68
CA THR A 98 1.90 2.55 -4.50
C THR A 98 1.54 3.96 -5.00
N GLY A 99 2.36 4.96 -4.66
CA GLY A 99 2.17 6.35 -5.12
C GLY A 99 2.25 6.50 -6.64
N GLU A 100 3.11 5.72 -7.30
CA GLU A 100 3.24 5.71 -8.76
C GLU A 100 2.13 4.89 -9.46
N LEU A 101 1.70 3.77 -8.85
CA LEU A 101 0.68 2.88 -9.41
C LEU A 101 -0.72 3.49 -9.43
N ALA A 102 -1.09 4.19 -8.36
CA ALA A 102 -2.40 4.81 -8.25
C ALA A 102 -2.66 5.89 -9.31
N TRP A 103 -1.62 6.36 -10.02
CA TRP A 103 -1.76 7.57 -10.84
C TRP A 103 -0.95 7.62 -12.15
N PRO A 104 -1.22 6.73 -13.12
CA PRO A 104 -0.49 6.70 -14.40
C PRO A 104 -0.73 7.93 -15.30
N ARG A 105 -1.77 8.76 -15.06
CA ARG A 105 -1.98 10.00 -15.84
C ARG A 105 -0.95 11.12 -15.53
N CYS A 106 -0.08 10.94 -14.52
CA CYS A 106 1.10 11.79 -14.31
C CYS A 106 2.40 11.27 -14.97
N GLY A 107 2.31 10.29 -15.88
CA GLY A 107 3.28 10.18 -16.97
C GLY A 107 4.51 9.30 -16.77
N ARG A 108 4.48 8.25 -15.93
CA ARG A 108 5.49 7.16 -15.99
C ARG A 108 4.88 5.77 -15.77
N PRO A 109 5.32 4.74 -16.50
CA PRO A 109 4.88 3.36 -16.26
C PRO A 109 5.54 2.80 -15.00
N ALA A 110 4.74 2.19 -14.13
CA ALA A 110 5.24 1.40 -13.01
C ALA A 110 5.97 0.15 -13.53
N ARG A 111 7.18 -0.10 -13.01
CA ARG A 111 7.85 -1.39 -13.13
C ARG A 111 7.28 -2.27 -12.01
N MET A 112 6.86 -3.49 -12.33
CA MET A 112 6.41 -4.46 -11.32
C MET A 112 7.54 -5.47 -11.05
N PRO A 113 8.38 -5.31 -10.03
CA PRO A 113 9.04 -6.47 -9.43
C PRO A 113 7.98 -7.32 -8.72
N GLY A 114 8.04 -8.64 -8.92
CA GLY A 114 7.17 -9.56 -8.19
C GLY A 114 7.42 -9.48 -6.68
N CYS A 115 6.37 -9.74 -5.90
CA CYS A 115 6.43 -9.82 -4.45
C CYS A 115 7.52 -10.84 -4.07
N GLY A 116 8.61 -10.38 -3.44
CA GLY A 116 9.72 -11.24 -3.05
C GLY A 116 9.24 -12.33 -2.09
N ALA A 117 9.22 -13.58 -2.56
CA ALA A 117 8.83 -14.73 -1.77
C ALA A 117 9.83 -14.99 -0.64
N GLY A 118 9.64 -14.34 0.51
CA GLY A 118 10.29 -14.68 1.75
C GLY A 118 9.61 -15.87 2.41
N GLY A 119 10.02 -17.09 2.05
CA GLY A 119 9.92 -18.28 2.91
C GLY A 119 8.58 -19.02 2.97
N ALA A 120 8.25 -19.77 1.91
CA ALA A 120 7.41 -20.96 2.05
C ALA A 120 8.32 -22.20 2.05
N THR A 121 8.50 -22.82 3.21
CA THR A 121 9.10 -24.16 3.31
C THR A 121 8.18 -25.14 2.56
N PRO A 122 8.67 -25.93 1.59
CA PRO A 122 7.80 -26.87 0.91
C PRO A 122 7.32 -27.94 1.89
N ALA A 123 6.01 -28.16 1.93
CA ALA A 123 5.40 -29.30 2.59
C ALA A 123 5.98 -30.58 1.97
N ARG A 124 6.55 -31.44 2.81
CA ARG A 124 6.96 -32.78 2.40
C ARG A 124 5.70 -33.59 2.14
N ASP A 125 5.52 -33.97 0.88
CA ASP A 125 4.52 -34.95 0.47
C ASP A 125 4.97 -36.33 0.98
N SER A 126 4.30 -36.83 2.01
CA SER A 126 4.40 -38.22 2.43
C SER A 126 3.27 -38.97 1.75
N GLY A 127 3.56 -39.50 0.55
CA GLY A 127 2.69 -40.47 -0.11
C GLY A 127 2.48 -41.72 0.76
N PRO A 128 1.41 -42.47 0.53
CA PRO A 128 1.04 -43.60 1.38
C PRO A 128 2.04 -44.75 1.22
N ALA A 129 2.45 -45.34 2.33
CA ALA A 129 3.02 -46.68 2.35
C ALA A 129 1.88 -47.70 2.19
N GLU A 130 2.19 -48.77 1.46
CA GLU A 130 1.35 -49.91 1.04
C GLU A 130 0.35 -50.44 2.08
#